data_AF-A0A5C9F446-F1
#
_entry.id   AF-A0A5C9F446-F1
#
_cell.length_a   1.000
_cell.length_b   1.000
_cell.length_c   1.000
_cell.angle_alpha   90.00
_cell.angle_beta   90.00
_cell.angle_gamma   90.00
#
_symmetry.space_group_name_H-M   'P 1'
#
loop_
_entity.id
_entity.type
_entity.pdbx_description
1 polymer ?
#
loop_
_entity_poly.entity_id
_entity_poly.type
_entity_poly.pdbx_seq_one_letter_code
_entity_poly.pdbx_strand_id
1 'polypeptide(L)'
;MLHYGNNSILYLGEIDNKLSKRVQDIKTIFERSEIRVKLPQSIDASLKSHAALITALALGSKAARRINSDFSSEDQLLEKSVISFRENLKALKKLTITILPSKFKYLQYIPKNLIIGKIKKLINSDFGRIALSGHANYAQEEMKRLVDDFNDLPKTVNSSRTVKRQLYSLCYK
;
A
#
# COMPACT_ATOMS: atom_id res chain seq x y z
N MET A 1 -6.84 -30.77 -1.69
CA MET A 1 -5.77 -30.07 -0.95
C MET A 1 -5.35 -28.87 -1.78
N LEU A 2 -5.84 -27.68 -1.45
CA LEU A 2 -5.62 -26.48 -2.26
C LEU A 2 -4.20 -25.95 -1.99
N HIS A 3 -3.30 -26.13 -2.96
CA HIS A 3 -2.02 -25.44 -2.99
C HIS A 3 -2.24 -23.94 -3.22
N TYR A 4 -2.54 -23.19 -2.14
CA TYR A 4 -2.36 -21.75 -2.17
C TYR A 4 -0.86 -21.47 -2.37
N GLY A 5 -0.53 -20.78 -3.45
CA GLY A 5 0.85 -20.47 -3.83
C GLY A 5 1.65 -19.91 -2.66
N ASN A 6 2.81 -20.54 -2.44
CA ASN A 6 3.83 -20.37 -1.41
C ASN A 6 4.52 -18.97 -1.41
N ASN A 7 3.76 -17.87 -1.48
CA ASN A 7 4.27 -16.50 -1.68
C ASN A 7 3.72 -15.45 -0.70
N SER A 8 2.78 -15.79 0.17
CA SER A 8 2.32 -14.88 1.22
C SER A 8 3.41 -14.72 2.29
N ILE A 9 3.84 -13.48 2.53
CA ILE A 9 4.84 -13.15 3.54
C ILE A 9 4.15 -12.39 4.67
N LEU A 10 4.19 -12.94 5.87
CA LEU A 10 3.77 -12.25 7.09
C LEU A 10 4.89 -11.31 7.55
N TYR A 11 4.57 -10.06 7.81
CA TYR A 11 5.48 -9.11 8.46
C TYR A 11 5.15 -9.05 9.95
N LEU A 12 6.15 -9.28 10.79
CA LEU A 12 6.01 -9.31 12.25
C LEU A 12 7.17 -8.57 12.91
N GLY A 13 6.94 -7.81 13.97
CA GLY A 13 8.01 -7.21 14.75
C GLY A 13 7.50 -6.56 16.03
N GLU A 14 8.42 -6.20 16.92
CA GLU A 14 8.11 -5.41 18.11
C GLU A 14 7.90 -3.93 17.75
N ILE A 15 7.04 -3.25 18.49
CA ILE A 15 6.78 -1.81 18.33
C ILE A 15 8.05 -1.00 18.65
N ASP A 16 8.83 -1.43 19.65
CA ASP A 16 10.10 -0.80 20.02
C ASP A 16 11.28 -1.22 19.13
N ASN A 17 10.99 -1.95 18.04
CA ASN A 17 11.94 -2.47 17.06
C ASN A 17 12.96 -3.49 17.61
N LYS A 18 12.82 -3.95 18.87
CA LYS A 18 13.74 -4.96 19.41
C LYS A 18 13.46 -6.33 18.80
N LEU A 19 14.52 -7.09 18.57
CA LEU A 19 14.41 -8.50 18.22
C LEU A 19 14.30 -9.33 19.51
N SER A 20 13.09 -9.40 20.07
CA SER A 20 12.84 -10.17 21.30
C SER A 20 12.85 -11.67 21.03
N LYS A 21 13.10 -12.48 22.07
CA LYS A 21 12.94 -13.94 22.00
C LYS A 21 11.51 -14.32 21.59
N ARG A 22 10.51 -13.62 22.12
CA ARG A 22 9.09 -13.82 21.81
C ARG A 22 8.80 -13.69 20.30
N VAL A 23 9.30 -12.64 19.64
CA VAL A 23 9.08 -12.46 18.19
C VAL A 23 9.79 -13.55 17.36
N GLN A 24 10.94 -14.03 17.83
CA GLN A 24 11.62 -15.16 17.20
C GLN A 24 10.84 -16.47 17.37
N ASP A 25 10.33 -16.73 18.58
CA ASP A 25 9.51 -17.92 18.86
C ASP A 25 8.22 -17.92 18.00
N ILE A 26 7.55 -16.77 17.91
CA ILE A 26 6.36 -16.62 17.04
C ILE A 26 6.71 -16.83 15.56
N LYS A 27 7.83 -16.28 15.09
CA LYS A 27 8.33 -16.55 13.74
C LYS A 27 8.49 -18.05 13.50
N THR A 28 9.12 -18.77 14.42
CA THR A 28 9.31 -20.22 14.31
C THR A 28 7.99 -20.98 14.24
N ILE A 29 6.97 -20.58 15.02
CA ILE A 29 5.64 -21.21 14.98
C ILE A 29 5.00 -21.06 13.59
N PHE A 30 5.02 -19.85 13.03
CA PHE A 30 4.46 -19.60 11.70
C PHE A 30 5.24 -20.31 10.59
N GLU A 31 6.57 -20.30 10.64
CA GLU A 31 7.39 -20.98 9.63
C GLU A 31 7.25 -22.50 9.66
N ARG A 32 7.05 -23.10 10.85
CA ARG A 32 6.68 -24.52 10.98
C ARG A 32 5.31 -24.83 10.38
N SER A 33 4.45 -23.83 10.26
CA SER A 33 3.14 -23.92 9.61
C SER A 33 3.21 -23.50 8.13
N GLU A 34 4.40 -23.52 7.53
CA GLU A 34 4.69 -23.14 6.14
C GLU A 34 4.37 -21.67 5.78
N ILE A 35 4.18 -20.80 6.79
CA ILE A 35 3.98 -19.36 6.58
C ILE A 35 5.33 -18.66 6.66
N ARG A 36 5.74 -18.02 5.56
CA ARG A 36 6.99 -17.25 5.52
C ARG A 36 6.85 -15.98 6.35
N VAL A 37 7.77 -15.76 7.28
CA VAL A 37 7.77 -14.57 8.13
C VAL A 37 8.98 -13.70 7.82
N LYS A 38 8.76 -12.39 7.68
CA LYS A 38 9.81 -11.37 7.66
C LYS A 38 9.73 -10.51 8.91
N LEU A 39 10.89 -10.34 9.55
CA LEU A 39 11.07 -9.43 10.67
C LEU A 39 11.71 -8.14 10.14
N PRO A 40 10.94 -7.09 9.82
CA PRO A 40 11.51 -5.84 9.36
C PRO A 40 12.26 -5.17 10.51
N GLN A 41 13.25 -4.33 10.17
CA GLN A 41 13.97 -3.49 11.15
C GLN A 41 13.01 -2.61 11.97
N SER A 42 11.90 -2.18 11.36
CA SER A 42 10.81 -1.53 12.06
C SER A 42 9.48 -1.95 11.46
N ILE A 43 8.63 -2.56 12.29
CA ILE A 43 7.29 -2.99 11.87
C ILE A 43 6.40 -1.77 11.58
N ASP A 44 6.50 -0.73 12.40
CA ASP A 44 5.79 0.53 12.22
C ASP A 44 6.12 1.18 10.86
N ALA A 45 7.42 1.32 10.56
CA ALA A 45 7.86 1.91 9.30
C ALA A 45 7.46 1.06 8.09
N SER A 46 7.50 -0.28 8.23
CA SER A 46 7.06 -1.23 7.19
C SER A 46 5.56 -1.12 6.92
N LEU A 47 4.73 -1.05 7.96
CA LEU A 47 3.28 -0.92 7.83
C LEU A 47 2.89 0.44 7.24
N LYS A 48 3.47 1.55 7.71
CA LYS A 48 3.23 2.89 7.15
C LYS A 48 3.63 2.98 5.68
N SER A 49 4.78 2.39 5.33
CA SER A 49 5.24 2.32 3.95
C SER A 49 4.30 1.50 3.07
N HIS A 50 3.77 0.37 3.56
CA HIS A 50 2.75 -0.40 2.85
C HIS A 50 1.44 0.40 2.71
N ALA A 51 0.97 1.03 3.79
CA ALA A 51 -0.21 1.88 3.82
C ALA A 51 -0.13 3.00 2.78
N ALA A 52 1.04 3.63 2.60
CA ALA A 52 1.26 4.67 1.61
C ALA A 52 0.94 4.23 0.17
N LEU A 53 1.19 2.95 -0.16
CA LEU A 53 0.88 2.37 -1.47
C LEU A 53 -0.58 1.93 -1.56
N ILE A 54 -1.03 1.11 -0.61
CA ILE A 54 -2.32 0.43 -0.74
C ILE A 54 -3.50 1.39 -0.68
N THR A 55 -3.42 2.44 0.13
CA THR A 55 -4.44 3.48 0.22
C THR A 55 -4.65 4.20 -1.13
N ALA A 56 -3.56 4.52 -1.83
CA ALA A 56 -3.62 5.15 -3.15
C ALA A 56 -4.25 4.23 -4.21
N LEU A 57 -3.89 2.94 -4.20
CA LEU A 57 -4.46 1.96 -5.11
C LEU A 57 -5.94 1.67 -4.81
N ALA A 58 -6.30 1.61 -3.52
CA ALA A 58 -7.69 1.43 -3.09
C ALA A 58 -8.57 2.62 -3.51
N LEU A 59 -8.06 3.85 -3.40
CA LEU A 59 -8.73 5.04 -3.95
C LEU A 59 -8.93 4.95 -5.46
N GLY A 60 -7.89 4.56 -6.21
CA GLY A 60 -7.99 4.39 -7.66
C GLY A 60 -9.04 3.35 -8.05
N SER A 61 -9.04 2.21 -7.35
CA SER A 61 -10.04 1.15 -7.53
C SER A 61 -11.45 1.62 -7.21
N LYS A 62 -11.64 2.34 -6.09
CA LYS A 62 -12.95 2.89 -5.71
C LYS A 62 -13.45 3.93 -6.72
N ALA A 63 -12.57 4.79 -7.23
CA ALA A 63 -12.90 5.76 -8.26
C ALA A 63 -13.33 5.09 -9.58
N ALA A 64 -12.63 4.04 -10.01
CA ALA A 64 -12.97 3.28 -11.21
C ALA A 64 -14.36 2.63 -11.10
N ARG A 65 -14.66 2.04 -9.93
CA ARG A 65 -15.98 1.47 -9.65
C ARG A 65 -17.11 2.51 -9.72
N ARG A 66 -16.89 3.74 -9.25
CA ARG A 66 -17.90 4.81 -9.33
C ARG A 66 -18.27 5.20 -10.75
N ILE A 67 -17.35 5.01 -11.70
CA ILE A 67 -17.60 5.25 -13.14
C ILE A 67 -17.90 3.95 -13.90
N ASN A 68 -18.22 2.85 -13.19
CA ASN A 68 -18.49 1.53 -13.76
C ASN A 68 -17.39 1.00 -14.69
N SER A 69 -16.12 1.25 -14.35
CA SER A 69 -14.96 0.79 -15.10
C SER A 69 -14.01 -0.06 -14.27
N ASP A 70 -13.21 -0.88 -14.94
CA ASP A 70 -12.15 -1.68 -14.34
C ASP A 70 -10.92 -0.82 -14.07
N PHE A 71 -10.38 -0.89 -12.86
CA PHE A 71 -9.23 -0.06 -12.49
C PHE A 71 -7.99 -0.32 -13.36
N SER A 72 -7.82 -1.53 -13.88
CA SER A 72 -6.70 -1.86 -14.76
C SER A 72 -6.83 -1.30 -16.18
N SER A 73 -8.04 -0.91 -16.63
CA SER A 73 -8.26 -0.23 -17.90
C SER A 73 -8.17 1.29 -17.81
N GLU A 74 -8.26 1.87 -16.61
CA GLU A 74 -8.30 3.32 -16.40
C GLU A 74 -6.91 3.94 -16.20
N ASP A 75 -6.22 4.24 -17.31
CA ASP A 75 -4.85 4.79 -17.28
C ASP A 75 -4.73 6.11 -16.50
N GLN A 76 -5.74 6.97 -16.59
CA GLN A 76 -5.76 8.22 -15.82
C GLN A 76 -5.86 7.96 -14.31
N LEU A 77 -6.66 6.98 -13.87
CA LEU A 77 -6.77 6.62 -12.46
C LEU A 77 -5.52 5.92 -11.95
N LEU A 78 -4.90 5.07 -12.78
CA LEU A 78 -3.62 4.43 -12.48
C LEU A 78 -2.51 5.48 -12.31
N GLU A 79 -2.43 6.43 -13.22
CA GLU A 79 -1.51 7.57 -13.12
C GLU A 79 -1.74 8.36 -11.82
N LYS A 80 -2.99 8.73 -11.51
CA LYS A 80 -3.31 9.46 -10.29
C LYS A 80 -2.91 8.67 -9.04
N SER A 81 -3.13 7.36 -9.04
CA SER A 81 -2.73 6.46 -7.95
C SER A 81 -1.21 6.40 -7.79
N VAL A 82 -0.45 6.36 -8.89
CA VAL A 82 1.02 6.39 -8.86
C VAL A 82 1.55 7.68 -8.28
N ILE A 83 0.97 8.82 -8.67
CA ILE A 83 1.35 10.12 -8.11
C ILE A 83 0.99 10.16 -6.62
N SER A 84 -0.22 9.71 -6.25
CA SER A 84 -0.71 9.70 -4.87
C SER A 84 0.19 8.87 -3.93
N PHE A 85 0.58 7.64 -4.27
CA PHE A 85 1.47 6.90 -3.36
C PHE A 85 2.86 7.53 -3.27
N ARG A 86 3.35 8.19 -4.33
CA ARG A 86 4.63 8.91 -4.28
C ARG A 86 4.57 10.10 -3.34
N GLU A 87 3.46 10.84 -3.34
CA GLU A 87 3.19 11.90 -2.37
C GLU A 87 3.20 11.33 -0.95
N ASN A 88 2.53 10.20 -0.71
CA ASN A 88 2.51 9.52 0.59
C ASN A 88 3.92 9.09 1.03
N LEU A 89 4.70 8.45 0.16
CA LEU A 89 6.08 8.04 0.45
C LEU A 89 7.01 9.25 0.72
N LYS A 90 6.79 10.39 0.06
CA LYS A 90 7.53 11.63 0.35
C LYS A 90 7.13 12.21 1.70
N ALA A 91 5.85 12.18 2.07
CA ALA A 91 5.37 12.64 3.37
C ALA A 91 5.99 11.82 4.52
N LEU A 92 6.03 10.48 4.39
CA LEU A 92 6.69 9.61 5.36
C LEU A 92 8.19 9.96 5.51
N LYS A 93 8.90 10.18 4.40
CA LYS A 93 10.32 10.59 4.46
C LYS A 93 10.51 11.92 5.21
N LYS A 94 9.62 12.89 5.05
CA LYS A 94 9.69 14.18 5.77
C LYS A 94 9.49 14.02 7.27
N LEU A 95 8.70 13.03 7.68
CA LEU A 95 8.54 12.65 9.08
C LEU A 95 9.68 11.78 9.61
N THR A 96 10.80 11.68 8.89
CA THR A 96 11.96 10.83 9.23
C THR A 96 11.64 9.33 9.29
N ILE A 97 10.51 8.90 8.73
CA ILE A 97 10.11 7.49 8.67
C ILE A 97 10.86 6.80 7.54
N THR A 98 11.56 5.70 7.88
CA THR A 98 12.30 4.91 6.89
C THR A 98 11.35 4.15 5.98
N ILE A 99 11.49 4.32 4.67
CA ILE A 99 10.67 3.58 3.71
C ILE A 99 11.12 2.11 3.63
N LEU A 100 10.24 1.20 4.03
CA LEU A 100 10.46 -0.25 4.07
C LEU A 100 9.36 -1.02 3.30
N PRO A 101 9.68 -2.15 2.64
CA PRO A 101 11.03 -2.62 2.33
C PRO A 101 11.78 -1.62 1.45
N SER A 102 13.12 -1.66 1.46
CA SER A 102 13.99 -0.71 0.75
C SER A 102 13.64 -0.54 -0.73
N LYS A 103 13.12 -1.60 -1.38
CA LYS A 103 12.63 -1.55 -2.76
C LYS A 103 11.55 -0.47 -3.02
N PHE A 104 10.75 -0.11 -2.01
CA PHE A 104 9.74 0.96 -2.13
C PHE A 104 10.38 2.34 -2.28
N LYS A 105 11.63 2.53 -1.84
CA LYS A 105 12.38 3.78 -2.06
C LYS A 105 12.54 4.05 -3.56
N TYR A 106 12.74 3.01 -4.37
CA TYR A 106 12.95 3.15 -5.81
C TYR A 106 11.69 3.52 -6.59
N LEU A 107 10.49 3.29 -6.04
CA LEU A 107 9.22 3.65 -6.69
C LEU A 107 9.09 5.16 -6.95
N GLN A 108 9.86 5.99 -6.25
CA GLN A 108 9.91 7.43 -6.45
C GLN A 108 10.69 7.83 -7.72
N TYR A 109 11.59 6.98 -8.20
CA TYR A 109 12.52 7.27 -9.31
C TYR A 109 12.20 6.49 -10.59
N ILE A 110 11.51 5.35 -10.49
CA ILE A 110 11.15 4.53 -11.67
C ILE A 110 10.21 5.32 -12.59
N PRO A 111 10.36 5.29 -13.93
CA PRO A 111 9.41 5.91 -14.85
C PRO A 111 7.95 5.47 -14.60
N LYS A 112 7.01 6.43 -14.65
CA LYS A 112 5.59 6.19 -14.33
C LYS A 112 4.98 5.04 -15.13
N ASN A 113 5.25 5.00 -16.44
CA ASN A 113 4.69 4.00 -17.37
C ASN A 113 5.09 2.57 -16.98
N LEU A 114 6.32 2.37 -16.50
CA LEU A 114 6.77 1.06 -16.03
C LEU A 114 6.04 0.62 -14.76
N ILE A 115 5.77 1.57 -13.85
CA ILE A 115 4.99 1.30 -12.64
C ILE A 115 3.55 0.97 -13.01
N ILE A 116 2.92 1.76 -13.89
CA ILE A 116 1.55 1.53 -14.37
C ILE A 116 1.44 0.13 -14.97
N GLY A 117 2.35 -0.26 -15.86
CA GLY A 117 2.37 -1.61 -16.43
C GLY A 117 2.49 -2.72 -15.38
N LYS A 118 3.31 -2.52 -14.34
CA LYS A 118 3.42 -3.46 -13.20
C LYS A 118 2.14 -3.51 -12.37
N ILE A 119 1.51 -2.37 -12.11
CA ILE A 119 0.24 -2.30 -11.37
C ILE A 119 -0.87 -2.99 -12.15
N LYS A 120 -1.00 -2.76 -13.47
CA LYS A 120 -1.98 -3.47 -14.31
C LYS A 120 -1.80 -4.98 -14.22
N LYS A 121 -0.57 -5.48 -14.37
CA LYS A 121 -0.25 -6.91 -14.21
C LYS A 121 -0.60 -7.43 -12.82
N LEU A 122 -0.32 -6.65 -11.77
CA LEU A 122 -0.65 -7.02 -10.40
C LEU A 122 -2.18 -7.12 -10.20
N ILE A 123 -2.93 -6.09 -10.57
CA ILE A 123 -4.40 -6.04 -10.42
C ILE A 123 -5.06 -7.19 -11.17
N ASN A 124 -4.59 -7.51 -12.37
CA ASN A 124 -5.14 -8.57 -13.21
C ASN A 124 -4.74 -9.99 -12.77
N SER A 125 -3.85 -10.14 -11.77
CA SER A 125 -3.54 -11.44 -11.18
C SER A 125 -4.59 -11.84 -10.13
N ASP A 126 -4.76 -13.15 -9.88
CA ASP A 126 -5.68 -13.64 -8.84
C ASP A 126 -5.36 -13.05 -7.47
N PHE A 127 -4.07 -12.94 -7.14
CA PHE A 127 -3.61 -12.29 -5.92
C PHE A 127 -4.07 -10.83 -5.84
N GLY A 128 -3.89 -10.05 -6.91
CA GLY A 128 -4.29 -8.65 -6.94
C GLY A 128 -5.79 -8.47 -6.88
N ARG A 129 -6.56 -9.31 -7.59
CA ARG A 129 -8.02 -9.32 -7.51
C ARG A 129 -8.49 -9.55 -6.08
N ILE A 130 -7.93 -10.52 -5.37
CA ILE A 130 -8.31 -10.83 -3.98
C ILE A 130 -7.83 -9.72 -3.03
N ALA A 131 -6.54 -9.38 -3.06
CA ALA A 131 -5.93 -8.45 -2.11
C ALA A 131 -6.50 -7.03 -2.27
N LEU A 132 -6.56 -6.51 -3.50
CA LEU A 132 -7.06 -5.16 -3.73
C LEU A 132 -8.57 -5.05 -3.53
N SER A 133 -9.35 -6.07 -3.93
CA SER A 133 -10.79 -6.09 -3.62
C SER A 133 -11.06 -6.17 -2.13
N GLY A 134 -10.24 -6.92 -1.37
CA GLY A 134 -10.25 -6.92 0.10
C GLY A 134 -10.24 -5.51 0.67
N HIS A 135 -9.19 -4.75 0.32
CA HIS A 135 -9.01 -3.38 0.78
C HIS A 135 -10.11 -2.43 0.28
N ALA A 136 -10.48 -2.50 -0.99
CA ALA A 136 -11.42 -1.55 -1.59
C ALA A 136 -12.89 -1.85 -1.23
N ASN A 137 -13.26 -3.11 -0.99
CA ASN A 137 -14.66 -3.51 -0.84
C ASN A 137 -15.06 -3.72 0.61
N TYR A 138 -14.18 -4.34 1.41
CA TYR A 138 -14.51 -4.78 2.77
C TYR A 138 -13.88 -3.90 3.87
N ALA A 139 -12.76 -3.21 3.57
CA ALA A 139 -12.07 -2.33 4.50
C ALA A 139 -12.31 -0.84 4.22
N GLN A 140 -13.51 -0.44 3.78
CA GLN A 140 -13.77 0.92 3.29
C GLN A 140 -13.52 2.01 4.33
N GLU A 141 -14.03 1.83 5.56
CA GLU A 141 -13.84 2.80 6.65
C GLU A 141 -12.38 2.87 7.09
N GLU A 142 -11.69 1.74 7.15
CA GLU A 142 -10.27 1.68 7.47
C GLU A 142 -9.43 2.39 6.39
N MET A 143 -9.69 2.10 5.11
CA MET A 143 -8.99 2.75 4.01
C MET A 143 -9.28 4.25 3.98
N LYS A 144 -10.51 4.68 4.26
CA LYS A 144 -10.86 6.10 4.39
C LYS A 144 -10.04 6.75 5.51
N ARG A 145 -10.04 6.16 6.71
CA ARG A 145 -9.28 6.67 7.86
C ARG A 145 -7.78 6.80 7.55
N LEU A 146 -7.17 5.77 6.95
CA LEU A 146 -5.76 5.83 6.56
C LEU A 146 -5.49 6.93 5.52
N VAL A 147 -6.41 7.14 4.58
CA VAL A 147 -6.27 8.23 3.61
C VAL A 147 -6.40 9.59 4.28
N ASP A 148 -7.31 9.74 5.25
CA ASP A 148 -7.47 10.95 6.06
C ASP A 148 -6.18 11.23 6.85
N ASP A 149 -5.62 10.22 7.52
CA ASP A 149 -4.31 10.32 8.20
C ASP A 149 -3.20 10.80 7.24
N PHE A 150 -3.15 10.25 6.01
CA PHE A 150 -2.21 10.70 4.99
C PHE A 150 -2.48 12.13 4.49
N ASN A 151 -3.72 12.60 4.50
CA ASN A 151 -4.10 13.96 4.09
C ASN A 151 -3.75 15.02 5.13
N ASP A 152 -3.64 14.60 6.40
CA ASP A 152 -3.29 15.44 7.54
C ASP A 152 -1.78 15.55 7.78
N LEU A 153 -0.97 14.66 7.16
CA LEU A 153 0.49 14.77 7.24
C LEU A 153 1.02 16.12 6.71
N PRO A 154 2.13 16.63 7.27
CA PRO A 154 2.72 17.92 6.87
C PRO A 154 2.90 18.04 5.35
N LYS A 155 2.33 19.11 4.80
CA LYS A 155 2.19 19.30 3.35
C LYS A 155 3.55 19.42 2.66
N THR A 156 3.71 18.75 1.53
CA THR A 156 4.91 18.87 0.70
C THR A 156 4.77 19.93 -0.39
N VAL A 157 3.54 20.22 -0.83
CA VAL A 157 3.16 21.20 -1.86
C VAL A 157 1.72 21.68 -1.57
N ASN A 158 1.36 22.86 -2.08
CA ASN A 158 0.08 23.54 -1.94
C ASN A 158 -1.14 22.58 -1.96
N SER A 159 -1.81 22.42 -0.82
CA SER A 159 -2.61 21.23 -0.49
C SER A 159 -3.94 21.09 -1.20
N SER A 160 -4.50 22.14 -1.78
CA SER A 160 -5.79 22.04 -2.48
C SER A 160 -5.66 21.39 -3.86
N ARG A 161 -4.44 21.17 -4.36
CA ARG A 161 -4.16 20.69 -5.73
C ARG A 161 -3.41 19.36 -5.81
N THR A 162 -3.22 18.64 -4.70
CA THR A 162 -2.55 17.34 -4.76
C THR A 162 -3.43 16.32 -5.49
N VAL A 163 -2.79 15.46 -6.27
CA VAL A 163 -3.50 14.45 -7.06
C VAL A 163 -4.23 13.46 -6.15
N LYS A 164 -3.65 13.18 -4.96
CA LYS A 164 -4.33 12.42 -3.91
C LYS A 164 -5.69 13.00 -3.52
N ARG A 165 -5.80 14.32 -3.28
CA ARG A 165 -7.07 14.94 -2.90
C ARG A 165 -8.09 14.95 -4.03
N GLN A 166 -7.63 15.10 -5.28
CA GLN A 166 -8.51 14.93 -6.44
C GLN A 166 -9.11 13.51 -6.45
N LEU A 167 -8.28 12.48 -6.26
CA LEU A 167 -8.71 11.08 -6.23
C LEU A 167 -9.65 10.79 -5.04
N TYR A 168 -9.34 11.35 -3.86
CA TYR A 168 -10.20 11.27 -2.68
C TYR A 168 -11.59 11.88 -2.94
N SER A 169 -11.64 13.05 -3.57
CA SER A 169 -12.90 13.74 -3.88
C SER A 169 -13.77 12.99 -4.89
N LEU A 170 -13.18 12.13 -5.74
CA LEU A 170 -13.94 11.24 -6.60
C LEU A 170 -14.62 10.12 -5.81
N CYS A 171 -14.13 9.79 -4.62
CA CYS A 171 -14.56 8.63 -3.83
C CYS A 171 -15.52 8.98 -2.68
N TYR A 172 -15.34 10.13 -2.04
CA TYR A 172 -15.98 10.46 -0.75
C TYR A 172 -16.76 11.79 -0.76
N LYS A 173 -17.22 12.23 -1.93
CA LYS A 173 -18.32 13.21 -2.06
C LYS A 173 -19.66 12.52 -1.92
#